data_AF-A0AAX6ESR0-F1
#
_entry.id   AF-A0AAX6ESR0-F1
#
_cell.length_a   1.000
_cell.length_b   1.000
_cell.length_c   1.000
_cell.angle_alpha   90.00
_cell.angle_beta   90.00
_cell.angle_gamma   90.00
#
_symmetry.space_group_name_H-M   'P 1'
#
loop_
_entity.id
_entity.type
_entity.pdbx_description
1 polymer ?
#
loop_
_entity_poly.entity_id
_entity_poly.type
_entity_poly.pdbx_seq_one_letter_code
_entity_poly.pdbx_strand_id
1 'polypeptide(L)'
;MASRGLLVELLLPSAALLVVLLLSAGLTDAQGLKADFYKNTCPGAEKIVLEEITKALSVAPTLRGPLVRLHFHDCFVNGCDGSVLLNGTKSSPAEKDALPNLSLRGFAVIDRVKAKLEKACPGVVSCADILAVAARDAVALSKGPSYPVLTGRRDSRRSVSNDTNGSLPPPFLSITQLHTLFASKGLSAKDHVVLSGAHTLGTANCAAFSPRIFNFTGRGDADPALDKNYVAKLKTKCKGISDQTTLAEMDPGSFLTFDSSYYKLVLKRRTLFGTDDALLRDATAKALVQRFADNQSEFFKEFGVSMVNMGNFQVLTGTQGEIRKHCALVN
;
A
#
# COMPACT_ATOMS: atom_id res chain seq x y z
N MET A 1 4.04 82.42 -29.17
CA MET A 1 3.46 81.76 -27.99
C MET A 1 2.12 81.18 -28.41
N ALA A 2 2.12 80.08 -29.17
CA ALA A 2 2.15 78.68 -28.74
C ALA A 2 0.72 78.11 -28.55
N SER A 3 0.37 77.22 -29.48
CA SER A 3 -0.92 76.59 -29.77
C SER A 3 -1.34 75.57 -28.70
N ARG A 4 -2.63 75.48 -28.38
CA ARG A 4 -3.20 74.46 -27.49
C ARG A 4 -3.55 73.21 -28.29
N GLY A 5 -2.92 72.09 -27.95
CA GLY A 5 -3.13 70.77 -28.56
C GLY A 5 -4.40 70.07 -28.06
N LEU A 6 -5.05 69.38 -28.99
CA LEU A 6 -6.17 68.45 -28.78
C LEU A 6 -5.63 67.14 -28.16
N LEU A 7 -6.18 66.71 -27.02
CA LEU A 7 -6.00 65.36 -26.50
C LEU A 7 -7.14 64.48 -27.04
N VAL A 8 -6.78 63.47 -27.84
CA VAL A 8 -7.67 62.38 -28.26
C VAL A 8 -7.59 61.30 -27.19
N GLU A 9 -8.66 61.09 -26.43
CA GLU A 9 -8.79 59.92 -25.55
C GLU A 9 -9.08 58.69 -26.42
N LEU A 10 -8.12 57.75 -26.48
CA LEU A 10 -8.35 56.40 -26.99
C LEU A 10 -9.12 55.60 -25.92
N LEU A 11 -10.44 55.47 -26.09
CA LEU A 11 -11.24 54.44 -25.43
C LEU A 11 -11.03 53.11 -26.15
N LEU A 12 -10.13 52.27 -25.62
CA LEU A 12 -10.02 50.87 -26.02
C LEU A 12 -11.11 50.04 -25.30
N PRO A 13 -11.84 49.14 -25.99
CA PRO A 13 -12.99 48.46 -25.43
C PRO A 13 -12.55 47.33 -24.48
N SER A 14 -12.77 47.53 -23.18
CA SER A 14 -12.51 46.55 -22.11
C SER A 14 -13.29 45.24 -22.22
N ALA A 15 -14.17 45.09 -23.23
CA ALA A 15 -15.01 43.91 -23.42
C ALA A 15 -14.27 42.74 -24.07
N ALA A 16 -13.25 42.97 -24.91
CA ALA A 16 -12.58 41.89 -25.63
C ALA A 16 -11.66 41.05 -24.72
N LEU A 17 -11.11 41.65 -23.65
CA LEU A 17 -10.22 40.97 -22.70
C LEU A 17 -10.98 40.02 -21.76
N LEU A 18 -12.26 40.31 -21.48
CA LEU A 18 -13.10 39.45 -20.63
C LEU A 18 -13.51 38.15 -21.34
N VAL A 19 -13.69 38.18 -22.68
CA VAL A 19 -14.13 37.01 -23.45
C VAL A 19 -13.00 35.97 -23.57
N VAL A 20 -11.73 36.39 -23.62
CA VAL A 20 -10.58 35.47 -23.64
C VAL A 20 -10.34 34.80 -22.27
N LEU A 21 -10.70 35.48 -21.18
CA LEU A 21 -10.66 34.90 -19.82
C LEU A 21 -11.83 33.95 -19.52
N LEU A 22 -12.95 34.06 -20.24
CA LEU A 22 -14.10 33.13 -20.11
C LEU A 22 -13.96 31.86 -20.97
N LEU A 23 -13.07 31.86 -21.98
CA LEU A 23 -12.79 30.70 -22.84
C LEU A 23 -11.62 29.83 -22.35
N SER A 24 -10.95 30.21 -21.26
CA SER A 24 -9.94 29.39 -20.56
C SER A 24 -10.51 28.62 -19.36
N ALA A 25 -11.82 28.72 -19.10
CA ALA A 25 -12.55 27.77 -18.26
C ALA A 25 -12.86 26.46 -19.01
N GLY A 26 -11.88 25.95 -19.75
CA GLY A 26 -11.89 24.57 -20.20
C GLY A 26 -11.68 23.70 -18.97
N LEU A 27 -12.77 23.12 -18.47
CA LEU A 27 -12.87 22.09 -17.43
C LEU A 27 -11.54 21.34 -17.19
N THR A 28 -10.68 21.89 -16.35
CA THR A 28 -9.69 21.09 -15.64
C THR A 28 -10.48 20.37 -14.56
N ASP A 29 -11.09 19.24 -14.93
CA ASP A 29 -11.65 18.32 -13.97
C ASP A 29 -10.47 17.65 -13.25
N ALA A 30 -9.80 18.43 -12.38
CA ALA A 30 -8.84 17.97 -11.40
C ALA A 30 -9.60 17.25 -10.29
N GLN A 31 -10.43 16.26 -10.66
CA GLN A 31 -11.08 15.42 -9.67
C GLN A 31 -9.98 14.56 -9.05
N GLY A 32 -9.47 15.06 -7.92
CA GLY A 32 -8.71 14.26 -6.98
C GLY A 32 -9.53 13.08 -6.49
N LEU A 33 -8.93 12.28 -5.62
CA LEU A 33 -9.60 11.11 -5.07
C LEU A 33 -10.85 11.52 -4.29
N LYS A 34 -11.94 10.77 -4.46
CA LYS A 34 -13.18 10.98 -3.70
C LYS A 34 -13.87 9.66 -3.42
N ALA A 35 -14.71 9.68 -2.39
CA ALA A 35 -15.66 8.59 -2.19
C ALA A 35 -16.61 8.51 -3.40
N ASP A 36 -17.08 7.31 -3.71
CA ASP A 36 -18.08 7.07 -4.76
C ASP A 36 -17.68 7.58 -6.16
N PHE A 37 -16.38 7.63 -6.48
CA PHE A 37 -15.87 8.14 -7.77
C PHE A 37 -16.57 7.50 -8.98
N TYR A 38 -16.83 6.20 -8.90
CA TYR A 38 -17.45 5.41 -9.96
C TYR A 38 -18.97 5.34 -9.93
N LYS A 39 -19.65 6.07 -9.01
CA LYS A 39 -21.11 5.93 -8.82
C LYS A 39 -21.95 6.12 -10.08
N ASN A 40 -21.52 7.01 -10.98
CA ASN A 40 -22.26 7.31 -12.21
C ASN A 40 -21.72 6.56 -13.45
N THR A 41 -20.48 6.08 -13.42
CA THR A 41 -19.79 5.48 -14.57
C THR A 41 -19.66 3.97 -14.47
N CYS A 42 -19.50 3.44 -13.26
CA CYS A 42 -19.50 2.02 -12.95
C CYS A 42 -20.05 1.76 -11.53
N PRO A 43 -21.36 1.93 -11.29
CA PRO A 43 -21.96 1.80 -9.95
C PRO A 43 -21.74 0.43 -9.30
N GLY A 44 -21.51 -0.62 -10.10
CA GLY A 44 -21.22 -1.97 -9.61
C GLY A 44 -19.74 -2.25 -9.31
N ALA A 45 -18.83 -1.28 -9.49
CA ALA A 45 -17.39 -1.52 -9.44
C ALA A 45 -16.93 -2.19 -8.14
N GLU A 46 -17.18 -1.56 -6.99
CA GLU A 46 -16.74 -2.10 -5.70
C GLU A 46 -17.41 -3.43 -5.35
N LYS A 47 -18.67 -3.62 -5.76
CA LYS A 47 -19.36 -4.91 -5.58
C LYS A 47 -18.68 -6.02 -6.37
N ILE A 48 -18.28 -5.76 -7.62
CA ILE A 48 -17.54 -6.73 -8.45
C ILE A 48 -16.20 -7.07 -7.80
N VAL A 49 -15.47 -6.07 -7.28
CA VAL A 49 -14.22 -6.31 -6.55
C VAL A 49 -14.49 -7.22 -5.35
N LEU A 50 -15.42 -6.85 -4.48
CA LEU A 50 -15.75 -7.61 -3.27
C LEU A 50 -16.12 -9.07 -3.59
N GLU A 51 -16.94 -9.31 -4.62
CA GLU A 51 -17.35 -10.65 -5.02
C GLU A 51 -16.16 -11.51 -5.47
N GLU A 52 -15.28 -10.96 -6.30
CA GLU A 52 -14.11 -11.69 -6.81
C GLU A 52 -13.04 -11.90 -5.73
N ILE A 53 -12.84 -10.94 -4.83
CA ILE A 53 -11.98 -11.11 -3.66
C ILE A 53 -12.56 -12.18 -2.72
N THR A 54 -13.87 -12.16 -2.44
CA THR A 54 -14.54 -13.18 -1.63
C THR A 54 -14.32 -14.59 -2.21
N LYS A 55 -14.51 -14.76 -3.52
CA LYS A 55 -14.25 -16.04 -4.21
C LYS A 55 -12.78 -16.45 -4.15
N ALA A 56 -11.86 -15.50 -4.31
CA ALA A 56 -10.44 -15.81 -4.24
C ALA A 56 -10.02 -16.26 -2.82
N LEU A 57 -10.55 -15.60 -1.79
CA LEU A 57 -10.24 -15.91 -0.39
C LEU A 57 -10.92 -17.18 0.13
N SER A 58 -12.04 -17.61 -0.45
CA SER A 58 -12.66 -18.91 -0.12
C SER A 58 -11.82 -20.09 -0.61
N VAL A 59 -11.13 -19.92 -1.75
CA VAL A 59 -10.23 -20.95 -2.31
C VAL A 59 -8.83 -20.86 -1.70
N ALA A 60 -8.30 -19.65 -1.54
CA ALA A 60 -6.95 -19.41 -1.04
C ALA A 60 -6.97 -18.39 0.12
N PRO A 61 -7.35 -18.80 1.35
CA PRO A 61 -7.42 -17.92 2.51
C PRO A 61 -6.10 -17.21 2.83
N THR A 62 -4.96 -17.82 2.48
CA THR A 62 -3.63 -17.24 2.69
C THR A 62 -3.33 -16.00 1.84
N LEU A 63 -4.23 -15.60 0.91
CA LEU A 63 -4.11 -14.37 0.12
C LEU A 63 -4.58 -13.11 0.86
N ARG A 64 -5.19 -13.23 2.05
CA ARG A 64 -5.60 -12.09 2.89
C ARG A 64 -4.47 -11.07 3.09
N GLY A 65 -3.35 -11.51 3.69
CA GLY A 65 -2.17 -10.67 3.88
C GLY A 65 -1.52 -10.21 2.56
N PRO A 66 -1.26 -11.12 1.60
CA PRO A 66 -0.68 -10.75 0.30
C PRO A 66 -1.43 -9.66 -0.49
N LEU A 67 -2.76 -9.61 -0.45
CA LEU A 67 -3.52 -8.56 -1.14
C LEU A 67 -3.32 -7.19 -0.49
N VAL A 68 -3.28 -7.12 0.84
CA VAL A 68 -2.96 -5.89 1.58
C VAL A 68 -1.52 -5.46 1.28
N ARG A 69 -0.59 -6.43 1.32
CA ARG A 69 0.83 -6.19 1.00
C ARG A 69 1.03 -5.70 -0.43
N LEU A 70 0.28 -6.20 -1.40
CA LEU A 70 0.38 -5.77 -2.78
C LEU A 70 0.05 -4.28 -2.94
N HIS A 71 -0.99 -3.78 -2.23
CA HIS A 71 -1.30 -2.36 -2.21
C HIS A 71 -0.23 -1.52 -1.48
N PHE A 72 0.30 -2.00 -0.36
CA PHE A 72 1.43 -1.34 0.32
C PHE A 72 2.65 -1.20 -0.60
N HIS A 73 3.00 -2.28 -1.31
CA HIS A 73 4.15 -2.29 -2.22
C HIS A 73 3.96 -1.37 -3.44
N ASP A 74 2.74 -1.23 -3.94
CA ASP A 74 2.40 -0.22 -4.95
C ASP A 74 2.67 1.18 -4.40
N CYS A 75 1.97 1.56 -3.33
CA CYS A 75 2.04 2.90 -2.77
C CYS A 75 3.44 3.35 -2.34
N PHE A 76 4.29 2.42 -1.89
CA PHE A 76 5.63 2.78 -1.43
C PHE A 76 6.61 3.01 -2.58
N VAL A 77 6.32 2.61 -3.82
CA VAL A 77 7.17 2.80 -4.99
C VAL A 77 6.51 3.80 -5.94
N ASN A 78 7.01 5.05 -5.95
CA ASN A 78 6.50 6.16 -6.76
C ASN A 78 5.02 6.57 -6.55
N GLY A 79 4.29 5.94 -5.65
CA GLY A 79 2.90 6.28 -5.31
C GLY A 79 1.93 5.16 -5.63
N CYS A 80 0.66 5.32 -5.26
CA CYS A 80 -0.36 4.31 -5.54
C CYS A 80 -0.85 4.46 -6.99
N ASP A 81 -0.10 3.94 -7.95
CA ASP A 81 -0.31 4.13 -9.39
C ASP A 81 -0.42 2.81 -10.17
N GLY A 82 -0.49 1.67 -9.48
CA GLY A 82 -0.56 0.35 -10.07
C GLY A 82 0.70 -0.07 -10.83
N SER A 83 1.83 0.64 -10.69
CA SER A 83 3.11 0.30 -11.34
C SER A 83 3.59 -1.09 -10.95
N VAL A 84 3.37 -1.52 -9.70
CA VAL A 84 3.70 -2.88 -9.22
C VAL A 84 3.03 -4.00 -10.03
N LEU A 85 1.96 -3.69 -10.76
CA LEU A 85 1.21 -4.64 -11.59
C LEU A 85 1.79 -4.85 -12.98
N LEU A 86 2.71 -4.01 -13.45
CA LEU A 86 3.31 -4.18 -14.79
C LEU A 86 4.28 -5.36 -14.82
N ASN A 87 4.31 -6.08 -15.96
CA ASN A 87 5.32 -7.10 -16.21
C ASN A 87 6.57 -6.46 -16.83
N GLY A 88 7.74 -6.91 -16.38
CA GLY A 88 9.03 -6.56 -16.97
C GLY A 88 9.44 -7.50 -18.10
N THR A 89 10.57 -7.17 -18.71
CA THR A 89 11.29 -8.05 -19.63
C THR A 89 12.70 -8.26 -19.11
N LYS A 90 13.45 -9.24 -19.66
CA LYS A 90 14.84 -9.48 -19.25
C LYS A 90 15.75 -8.24 -19.41
N SER A 91 15.48 -7.39 -20.40
CA SER A 91 16.24 -6.15 -20.66
C SER A 91 15.68 -4.94 -19.92
N SER A 92 14.46 -5.00 -19.42
CA SER A 92 13.80 -3.93 -18.66
C SER A 92 12.97 -4.54 -17.53
N PRO A 93 13.63 -4.95 -16.42
CA PRO A 93 12.95 -5.57 -15.28
C PRO A 93 12.04 -4.56 -14.57
N ALA A 94 10.79 -4.96 -14.33
CA ALA A 94 9.79 -4.17 -13.63
C ALA A 94 9.89 -4.39 -12.12
N GLU A 95 9.09 -3.67 -11.33
CA GLU A 95 9.07 -3.83 -9.87
C GLU A 95 8.79 -5.26 -9.43
N LYS A 96 7.95 -6.02 -10.15
CA LYS A 96 7.71 -7.44 -9.83
C LYS A 96 8.97 -8.29 -9.79
N ASP A 97 9.97 -7.92 -10.59
CA ASP A 97 11.24 -8.64 -10.71
C ASP A 97 12.24 -8.25 -9.61
N ALA A 98 11.93 -7.24 -8.80
CA ALA A 98 12.79 -6.81 -7.71
C ALA A 98 12.75 -7.78 -6.53
N LEU A 99 13.88 -7.95 -5.83
CA LEU A 99 14.05 -8.85 -4.69
C LEU A 99 12.91 -8.80 -3.64
N PRO A 100 12.46 -7.63 -3.14
CA PRO A 100 11.37 -7.58 -2.15
C PRO A 100 10.02 -8.06 -2.71
N ASN A 101 9.86 -8.02 -4.04
CA ASN A 101 8.61 -8.28 -4.75
C ASN A 101 8.50 -9.69 -5.31
N LEU A 102 9.59 -10.45 -5.37
CA LEU A 102 9.58 -11.89 -5.76
C LEU A 102 8.66 -12.75 -4.87
N SER A 103 8.31 -12.24 -3.68
CA SER A 103 7.41 -12.89 -2.73
C SER A 103 5.96 -12.37 -2.78
N LEU A 104 5.65 -11.38 -3.61
CA LEU A 104 4.28 -10.88 -3.79
C LEU A 104 3.42 -11.94 -4.45
N ARG A 105 2.15 -11.99 -4.04
CA ARG A 105 1.12 -12.90 -4.56
C ARG A 105 -0.17 -12.12 -4.76
N GLY A 106 -1.08 -12.66 -5.57
CA GLY A 106 -2.40 -12.06 -5.79
C GLY A 106 -2.58 -11.38 -7.15
N PHE A 107 -1.54 -11.25 -7.97
CA PHE A 107 -1.62 -10.65 -9.31
C PHE A 107 -2.75 -11.24 -10.16
N ALA A 108 -2.85 -12.58 -10.24
CA ALA A 108 -3.91 -13.24 -10.99
C ALA A 108 -5.32 -13.00 -10.43
N VAL A 109 -5.45 -12.66 -9.14
CA VAL A 109 -6.74 -12.23 -8.57
C VAL A 109 -7.10 -10.85 -9.12
N ILE A 110 -6.16 -9.90 -9.08
CA ILE A 110 -6.33 -8.54 -9.61
C ILE A 110 -6.68 -8.57 -11.11
N ASP A 111 -6.01 -9.42 -11.90
CA ASP A 111 -6.32 -9.58 -13.33
C ASP A 111 -7.75 -10.10 -13.56
N ARG A 112 -8.24 -11.04 -12.73
CA ARG A 112 -9.63 -11.51 -12.82
C ARG A 112 -10.63 -10.41 -12.45
N VAL A 113 -10.36 -9.66 -11.38
CA VAL A 113 -11.19 -8.50 -11.01
C VAL A 113 -11.25 -7.53 -12.18
N LYS A 114 -10.09 -7.19 -12.75
CA LYS A 114 -10.00 -6.27 -13.89
C LYS A 114 -10.79 -6.77 -15.09
N ALA A 115 -10.67 -8.05 -15.45
CA ALA A 115 -11.43 -8.63 -16.56
C ALA A 115 -12.96 -8.56 -16.34
N LYS A 116 -13.44 -8.75 -15.11
CA LYS A 116 -14.87 -8.59 -14.77
C LYS A 116 -15.32 -7.14 -14.87
N LEU A 117 -14.50 -6.21 -14.37
CA LEU A 117 -14.77 -4.78 -14.46
C LEU A 117 -14.79 -4.30 -15.91
N GLU A 118 -13.82 -4.70 -16.74
CA GLU A 118 -13.79 -4.34 -18.16
C GLU A 118 -14.99 -4.90 -18.93
N LYS A 119 -15.52 -6.07 -18.53
CA LYS A 119 -16.76 -6.59 -19.11
C LYS A 119 -17.99 -5.77 -18.71
N ALA A 120 -18.02 -5.23 -17.50
CA ALA A 120 -19.17 -4.50 -16.96
C ALA A 120 -19.15 -3.01 -17.34
N CYS A 121 -17.98 -2.38 -17.33
CA CYS A 121 -17.77 -0.96 -17.55
C CYS A 121 -16.38 -0.73 -18.21
N PRO A 122 -16.28 -0.97 -19.54
CA PRO A 122 -15.01 -0.92 -20.26
C PRO A 122 -14.27 0.40 -20.09
N GLY A 123 -12.97 0.34 -19.76
CA GLY A 123 -12.09 1.51 -19.67
C GLY A 123 -12.41 2.49 -18.54
N VAL A 124 -13.20 2.10 -17.53
CA VAL A 124 -13.62 3.01 -16.44
C VAL A 124 -12.72 2.90 -15.21
N VAL A 125 -12.51 1.70 -14.68
CA VAL A 125 -11.87 1.48 -13.37
C VAL A 125 -10.38 1.21 -13.52
N SER A 126 -9.52 1.99 -12.86
CA SER A 126 -8.06 1.80 -12.93
C SER A 126 -7.61 0.57 -12.14
N CYS A 127 -6.45 0.02 -12.50
CA CYS A 127 -5.85 -1.06 -11.73
C CYS A 127 -5.34 -0.59 -10.35
N ALA A 128 -4.86 0.65 -10.26
CA ALA A 128 -4.50 1.29 -9.00
C ALA A 128 -5.68 1.32 -8.00
N ASP A 129 -6.89 1.67 -8.45
CA ASP A 129 -8.07 1.64 -7.57
C ASP A 129 -8.53 0.22 -7.23
N ILE A 130 -8.35 -0.77 -8.13
CA ILE A 130 -8.60 -2.18 -7.79
C ILE A 130 -7.71 -2.62 -6.63
N LEU A 131 -6.43 -2.23 -6.58
CA LEU A 131 -5.54 -2.57 -5.46
C LEU A 131 -6.04 -2.00 -4.13
N ALA A 132 -6.43 -0.73 -4.11
CA ALA A 132 -6.90 -0.06 -2.89
C ALA A 132 -8.20 -0.71 -2.36
N VAL A 133 -9.17 -0.95 -3.25
CA VAL A 133 -10.45 -1.57 -2.93
C VAL A 133 -10.25 -3.03 -2.49
N ALA A 134 -9.40 -3.79 -3.19
CA ALA A 134 -9.10 -5.18 -2.84
C ALA A 134 -8.39 -5.31 -1.48
N ALA A 135 -7.49 -4.39 -1.13
CA ALA A 135 -6.82 -4.39 0.17
C ALA A 135 -7.81 -4.17 1.32
N ARG A 136 -8.74 -3.21 1.19
CA ARG A 136 -9.83 -3.02 2.16
C ARG A 136 -10.68 -4.27 2.29
N ASP A 137 -11.13 -4.84 1.17
CA ASP A 137 -12.01 -6.01 1.19
C ASP A 137 -11.31 -7.23 1.82
N ALA A 138 -10.02 -7.41 1.55
CA ALA A 138 -9.22 -8.45 2.19
C ALA A 138 -9.16 -8.30 3.72
N VAL A 139 -9.03 -7.07 4.23
CA VAL A 139 -9.06 -6.78 5.68
C VAL A 139 -10.45 -7.04 6.27
N ALA A 140 -11.51 -6.52 5.65
CA ALA A 140 -12.88 -6.68 6.12
C ALA A 140 -13.32 -8.16 6.15
N LEU A 141 -13.01 -8.93 5.09
CA LEU A 141 -13.27 -10.37 5.01
C LEU A 141 -12.40 -11.20 5.97
N SER A 142 -11.42 -10.56 6.63
CA SER A 142 -10.60 -11.15 7.68
C SER A 142 -11.05 -10.74 9.09
N LYS A 143 -12.28 -10.22 9.25
CA LYS A 143 -12.83 -9.68 10.51
C LYS A 143 -12.19 -8.36 10.98
N GLY A 144 -11.41 -7.71 10.11
CA GLY A 144 -10.87 -6.39 10.36
C GLY A 144 -11.89 -5.27 10.09
N PRO A 145 -11.46 -4.01 10.20
CA PRO A 145 -12.32 -2.87 9.89
C PRO A 145 -12.66 -2.82 8.39
N SER A 146 -13.86 -2.32 8.09
CA SER A 146 -14.11 -1.67 6.81
C SER A 146 -13.87 -0.17 6.97
N TYR A 147 -13.38 0.47 5.92
CA TYR A 147 -13.08 1.90 5.89
C TYR A 147 -13.36 2.48 4.50
N PRO A 148 -13.67 3.78 4.39
CA PRO A 148 -13.92 4.40 3.10
C PRO A 148 -12.64 4.43 2.27
N VAL A 149 -12.68 3.90 1.05
CA VAL A 149 -11.58 4.01 0.09
C VAL A 149 -11.91 5.14 -0.87
N LEU A 150 -11.04 6.16 -0.93
CA LEU A 150 -11.15 7.17 -1.97
C LEU A 150 -10.64 6.57 -3.29
N THR A 151 -11.41 6.73 -4.37
CA THR A 151 -11.09 6.24 -5.72
C THR A 151 -10.98 7.41 -6.70
N GLY A 152 -10.46 7.14 -7.90
CA GLY A 152 -10.08 8.13 -8.92
C GLY A 152 -8.61 8.09 -9.30
N ARG A 153 -7.84 7.09 -8.83
CA ARG A 153 -6.44 6.91 -9.23
C ARG A 153 -6.37 6.50 -10.70
N ARG A 154 -5.25 6.82 -11.33
CA ARG A 154 -4.91 6.37 -12.69
C ARG A 154 -3.65 5.54 -12.67
N ASP A 155 -3.49 4.75 -13.72
CA ASP A 155 -2.43 3.78 -13.86
C ASP A 155 -1.17 4.41 -14.47
N SER A 156 -0.02 4.06 -13.89
CA SER A 156 1.29 4.40 -14.44
C SER A 156 1.61 3.62 -15.70
N ARG A 157 2.42 4.27 -16.56
CA ARG A 157 2.98 3.68 -17.78
C ARG A 157 4.41 3.16 -17.60
N ARG A 158 4.91 3.17 -16.37
CA ARG A 158 6.30 2.86 -16.05
C ARG A 158 6.38 2.03 -14.77
N SER A 159 7.16 0.97 -14.82
CA SER A 159 7.59 0.22 -13.64
C SER A 159 9.04 -0.19 -13.82
N VAL A 160 9.87 0.06 -12.82
CA VAL A 160 11.31 -0.19 -12.88
C VAL A 160 11.75 -0.83 -11.57
N SER A 161 12.35 -2.02 -11.66
CA SER A 161 12.82 -2.80 -10.51
C SER A 161 13.68 -2.00 -9.53
N ASN A 162 14.56 -1.14 -10.03
CA ASN A 162 15.47 -0.34 -9.21
C ASN A 162 14.75 0.69 -8.33
N ASP A 163 13.53 1.11 -8.67
CA ASP A 163 12.78 2.09 -7.87
C ASP A 163 12.32 1.52 -6.53
N THR A 164 12.35 0.19 -6.39
CA THR A 164 12.11 -0.49 -5.10
C THR A 164 13.25 -0.27 -4.10
N ASN A 165 14.47 0.02 -4.58
CA ASN A 165 15.64 0.20 -3.74
C ASN A 165 15.51 1.47 -2.90
N GLY A 166 15.49 1.33 -1.58
CA GLY A 166 15.29 2.43 -0.65
C GLY A 166 13.84 2.90 -0.52
N SER A 167 12.92 2.42 -1.37
CA SER A 167 11.49 2.69 -1.28
C SER A 167 10.75 1.69 -0.39
N LEU A 168 11.20 0.43 -0.37
CA LEU A 168 10.58 -0.62 0.45
C LEU A 168 11.45 -0.96 1.67
N PRO A 169 10.87 -1.05 2.88
CA PRO A 169 11.63 -1.35 4.09
C PRO A 169 12.08 -2.82 4.11
N PRO A 170 13.38 -3.13 4.25
CA PRO A 170 13.80 -4.48 4.62
C PRO A 170 13.42 -4.81 6.08
N PRO A 171 13.32 -6.11 6.45
CA PRO A 171 12.77 -6.57 7.73
C PRO A 171 13.69 -6.34 8.94
N PHE A 172 14.75 -5.56 8.78
CA PHE A 172 15.79 -5.31 9.78
C PHE A 172 16.12 -3.82 9.98
N LEU A 173 15.33 -2.90 9.39
CA LEU A 173 15.53 -1.47 9.63
C LEU A 173 15.35 -1.09 11.10
N SER A 174 16.10 -0.07 11.53
CA SER A 174 15.90 0.58 12.84
C SER A 174 14.63 1.42 12.86
N ILE A 175 14.13 1.73 14.06
CA ILE A 175 12.91 2.56 14.24
C ILE A 175 13.05 3.95 13.60
N THR A 176 14.23 4.56 13.70
CA THR A 176 14.52 5.86 13.08
C THR A 176 14.47 5.78 11.55
N GLN A 177 15.06 4.73 10.96
CA GLN A 177 15.01 4.53 9.51
C GLN A 177 13.58 4.26 9.01
N LEU A 178 12.78 3.51 9.77
CA LEU A 178 11.37 3.28 9.45
C LEU A 178 10.58 4.59 9.48
N HIS A 179 10.75 5.40 10.52
CA HIS A 179 10.08 6.71 10.61
C HIS A 179 10.49 7.64 9.46
N THR A 180 11.78 7.71 9.12
CA THR A 180 12.25 8.49 7.96
C THR A 180 11.65 8.00 6.65
N LEU A 181 11.59 6.68 6.44
CA LEU A 181 11.02 6.11 5.23
C LEU A 181 9.53 6.42 5.12
N PHE A 182 8.74 6.21 6.18
CA PHE A 182 7.31 6.52 6.19
C PHE A 182 7.06 8.02 6.00
N ALA A 183 7.86 8.88 6.63
CA ALA A 183 7.78 10.33 6.44
C ALA A 183 8.05 10.73 4.98
N SER A 184 8.97 10.05 4.28
CA SER A 184 9.21 10.27 2.84
C SER A 184 7.99 9.95 1.97
N LYS A 185 7.05 9.15 2.50
CA LYS A 185 5.77 8.79 1.87
C LYS A 185 4.59 9.62 2.42
N GLY A 186 4.86 10.74 3.09
CA GLY A 186 3.83 11.58 3.71
C GLY A 186 3.13 10.93 4.90
N LEU A 187 3.68 9.84 5.46
CA LEU A 187 3.09 9.09 6.55
C LEU A 187 3.79 9.43 7.88
N SER A 188 3.00 9.61 8.93
CA SER A 188 3.51 9.92 10.26
C SER A 188 4.14 8.69 10.95
N ALA A 189 4.87 8.92 12.05
CA ALA A 189 5.33 7.84 12.92
C ALA A 189 4.15 7.01 13.48
N LYS A 190 2.98 7.64 13.68
CA LYS A 190 1.76 6.92 14.08
C LYS A 190 1.28 5.99 12.96
N ASP A 191 1.25 6.47 11.71
CA ASP A 191 0.88 5.64 10.56
C ASP A 191 1.81 4.43 10.42
N HIS A 192 3.11 4.59 10.66
CA HIS A 192 4.05 3.47 10.72
C HIS A 192 3.63 2.40 11.73
N VAL A 193 3.36 2.78 12.99
CA VAL A 193 2.97 1.83 14.05
C VAL A 193 1.64 1.13 13.72
N VAL A 194 0.69 1.90 13.18
CA VAL A 194 -0.65 1.42 12.82
C VAL A 194 -0.56 0.45 11.64
N LEU A 195 0.12 0.82 10.55
CA LEU A 195 0.23 0.00 9.34
C LEU A 195 1.06 -1.27 9.56
N SER A 196 2.02 -1.25 10.49
CA SER A 196 2.71 -2.47 10.95
C SER A 196 1.73 -3.51 11.51
N GLY A 197 0.57 -3.07 12.01
CA GLY A 197 -0.53 -3.95 12.42
C GLY A 197 -1.03 -4.90 11.34
N ALA A 198 -0.80 -4.60 10.05
CA ALA A 198 -1.12 -5.51 8.95
C ALA A 198 -0.37 -6.85 9.04
N HIS A 199 0.74 -6.93 9.78
CA HIS A 199 1.45 -8.19 10.06
C HIS A 199 0.64 -9.19 10.91
N THR A 200 -0.55 -8.82 11.41
CA THR A 200 -1.53 -9.79 11.94
C THR A 200 -2.02 -10.77 10.87
N LEU A 201 -1.92 -10.43 9.58
CA LEU A 201 -2.33 -11.29 8.46
C LEU A 201 -1.15 -11.88 7.69
N GLY A 202 -1.10 -13.21 7.63
CA GLY A 202 -0.31 -13.96 6.64
C GLY A 202 0.96 -14.60 7.19
N THR A 203 1.89 -14.87 6.27
CA THR A 203 3.07 -15.70 6.51
C THR A 203 4.31 -15.08 5.89
N ALA A 204 5.48 -15.39 6.44
CA ALA A 204 6.78 -15.00 5.92
C ALA A 204 7.66 -16.22 5.62
N ASN A 205 8.49 -16.16 4.57
CA ASN A 205 9.54 -17.15 4.36
C ASN A 205 10.61 -17.03 5.45
N CYS A 206 11.15 -18.17 5.90
CA CYS A 206 12.21 -18.22 6.91
C CYS A 206 13.40 -17.32 6.54
N ALA A 207 13.80 -17.26 5.26
CA ALA A 207 14.86 -16.37 4.78
C ALA A 207 14.69 -14.88 5.17
N ALA A 208 13.45 -14.39 5.39
CA ALA A 208 13.20 -13.01 5.77
C ALA A 208 13.59 -12.69 7.22
N PHE A 209 13.72 -13.70 8.09
CA PHE A 209 14.02 -13.51 9.52
C PHE A 209 15.03 -14.52 10.08
N SER A 210 15.48 -15.50 9.30
CA SER A 210 16.44 -16.52 9.72
C SER A 210 17.77 -15.95 10.23
N PRO A 211 18.31 -14.81 9.71
CA PRO A 211 19.48 -14.20 10.34
C PRO A 211 19.24 -13.81 11.80
N ARG A 212 18.02 -13.39 12.16
CA ARG A 212 17.67 -13.03 13.54
C ARG A 212 17.68 -14.21 14.50
N ILE A 213 17.43 -15.43 14.03
CA ILE A 213 17.36 -16.61 14.91
C ILE A 213 18.61 -17.50 14.84
N PHE A 214 19.40 -17.42 13.76
CA PHE A 214 20.58 -18.26 13.56
C PHE A 214 21.92 -17.51 13.55
N ASN A 215 21.97 -16.21 13.22
CA ASN A 215 23.24 -15.51 13.06
C ASN A 215 23.14 -13.99 13.26
N PHE A 216 22.55 -13.54 14.37
CA PHE A 216 22.18 -12.14 14.57
C PHE A 216 23.39 -11.20 14.59
N THR A 217 24.49 -11.58 15.26
CA THR A 217 25.73 -10.79 15.30
C THR A 217 26.81 -11.29 14.34
N GLY A 218 26.50 -12.29 13.52
CA GLY A 218 27.49 -12.95 12.66
C GLY A 218 28.28 -14.08 13.35
N ARG A 219 27.91 -14.47 14.57
CA ARG A 219 28.64 -15.47 15.39
C ARG A 219 27.84 -16.74 15.70
N GLY A 220 26.75 -17.00 14.97
CA GLY A 220 25.90 -18.17 15.21
C GLY A 220 24.93 -18.02 16.37
N ASP A 221 24.50 -16.80 16.67
CA ASP A 221 23.64 -16.44 17.79
C ASP A 221 22.24 -15.98 17.36
N ALA A 222 21.29 -15.97 18.29
CA ALA A 222 19.95 -15.42 18.09
C ALA A 222 19.86 -14.00 18.65
N ASP A 223 18.96 -13.19 18.08
CA ASP A 223 18.64 -11.85 18.53
C ASP A 223 18.25 -11.88 20.02
N PRO A 224 19.02 -11.22 20.92
CA PRO A 224 18.77 -11.26 22.35
C PRO A 224 17.47 -10.53 22.74
N ALA A 225 16.92 -9.70 21.85
CA ALA A 225 15.64 -9.06 22.07
C ALA A 225 14.45 -10.02 21.90
N LEU A 226 14.62 -11.15 21.22
CA LEU A 226 13.55 -12.10 20.91
C LEU A 226 13.33 -13.09 22.07
N ASP A 227 12.07 -13.45 22.33
CA ASP A 227 11.74 -14.44 23.36
C ASP A 227 12.43 -15.78 23.09
N LYS A 228 13.24 -16.26 24.04
CA LYS A 228 14.08 -17.47 23.85
C LYS A 228 13.27 -18.71 23.53
N ASN A 229 12.09 -18.85 24.12
CA ASN A 229 11.19 -19.97 23.84
C ASN A 229 10.59 -19.88 22.43
N TYR A 230 10.30 -18.67 21.97
CA TYR A 230 9.86 -18.44 20.61
C TYR A 230 10.97 -18.69 19.59
N VAL A 231 12.22 -18.28 19.86
CA VAL A 231 13.40 -18.66 19.06
C VAL A 231 13.48 -20.18 18.92
N ALA A 232 13.37 -20.92 20.02
CA ALA A 232 13.40 -22.38 19.98
C ALA A 232 12.29 -22.95 19.09
N LYS A 233 11.05 -22.43 19.21
CA LYS A 233 9.91 -22.82 18.36
C LYS A 233 10.13 -22.48 16.88
N LEU A 234 10.76 -21.35 16.56
CA LEU A 234 11.06 -21.00 15.17
C LEU A 234 12.15 -21.89 14.60
N LYS A 235 13.16 -22.28 15.40
CA LYS A 235 14.23 -23.20 15.00
C LYS A 235 13.75 -24.63 14.72
N THR A 236 12.64 -25.07 15.33
CA THR A 236 12.02 -26.36 14.96
C THR A 236 11.31 -26.30 13.60
N LYS A 237 11.06 -25.10 13.07
CA LYS A 237 10.38 -24.90 11.79
C LYS A 237 11.36 -24.58 10.66
N CYS A 238 12.22 -23.57 10.86
CA CYS A 238 13.17 -23.11 9.85
C CYS A 238 14.42 -24.00 9.80
N LYS A 239 14.79 -24.49 8.62
CA LYS A 239 15.89 -25.46 8.42
C LYS A 239 17.30 -24.86 8.46
N GLY A 240 17.43 -23.57 8.80
CA GLY A 240 18.70 -22.84 8.87
C GLY A 240 18.64 -21.48 8.18
N ILE A 241 19.78 -20.81 8.04
CA ILE A 241 19.85 -19.47 7.44
C ILE A 241 19.50 -19.46 5.94
N SER A 242 19.78 -20.56 5.24
CA SER A 242 19.53 -20.73 3.80
C SER A 242 18.13 -21.26 3.46
N ASP A 243 17.23 -21.37 4.44
CA ASP A 243 15.86 -21.86 4.20
C ASP A 243 15.00 -20.80 3.49
N GLN A 244 14.88 -20.92 2.17
CA GLN A 244 14.13 -20.01 1.32
C GLN A 244 12.65 -20.40 1.11
N THR A 245 12.23 -21.58 1.58
CA THR A 245 10.94 -22.18 1.18
C THR A 245 9.97 -22.38 2.33
N THR A 246 10.48 -22.54 3.55
CA THR A 246 9.62 -22.77 4.70
C THR A 246 8.93 -21.47 5.11
N LEU A 247 7.61 -21.54 5.31
CA LEU A 247 6.79 -20.42 5.77
C LEU A 247 6.57 -20.47 7.28
N ALA A 248 6.65 -19.32 7.95
CA ALA A 248 6.19 -19.10 9.32
C ALA A 248 4.99 -18.15 9.33
N GLU A 249 4.07 -18.37 10.27
CA GLU A 249 2.95 -17.46 10.52
C GLU A 249 3.48 -16.17 11.15
N MET A 250 3.07 -15.00 10.65
CA MET A 250 3.48 -13.72 11.21
C MET A 250 2.78 -13.44 12.55
N ASP A 251 1.55 -13.97 12.71
CA ASP A 251 0.75 -13.95 13.93
C ASP A 251 0.32 -15.38 14.29
N PRO A 252 1.16 -16.14 15.02
CA PRO A 252 0.92 -17.56 15.25
C PRO A 252 -0.43 -17.86 15.90
N GLY A 253 -1.29 -18.62 15.21
CA GLY A 253 -2.65 -18.93 15.65
C GLY A 253 -3.74 -17.92 15.26
N SER A 254 -3.37 -16.72 14.79
CA SER A 254 -4.33 -15.72 14.29
C SER A 254 -4.05 -15.21 12.87
N PHE A 255 -3.06 -15.74 12.16
CA PHE A 255 -2.58 -15.25 10.86
C PHE A 255 -3.61 -15.13 9.70
N LEU A 256 -4.85 -15.58 9.91
CA LEU A 256 -5.97 -15.47 8.97
C LEU A 256 -7.07 -14.51 9.44
N THR A 257 -6.95 -13.97 10.65
CA THR A 257 -7.85 -13.01 11.29
C THR A 257 -7.11 -11.70 11.46
N PHE A 258 -7.76 -10.59 11.11
CA PHE A 258 -7.21 -9.27 11.35
C PHE A 258 -7.60 -8.81 12.75
N ASP A 259 -6.68 -8.82 13.70
CA ASP A 259 -6.97 -8.47 15.10
C ASP A 259 -5.76 -7.83 15.81
N SER A 260 -5.88 -7.55 17.11
CA SER A 260 -4.80 -6.93 17.90
C SER A 260 -3.75 -7.90 18.44
N SER A 261 -3.81 -9.19 18.09
CA SER A 261 -2.84 -10.22 18.51
C SER A 261 -1.42 -9.85 18.11
N TYR A 262 -1.23 -9.26 16.92
CA TYR A 262 0.05 -8.70 16.49
C TYR A 262 0.72 -7.82 17.57
N TYR A 263 0.00 -6.83 18.12
CA TYR A 263 0.57 -5.94 19.13
C TYR A 263 0.87 -6.67 20.44
N LYS A 264 0.06 -7.66 20.81
CA LYS A 264 0.33 -8.53 21.98
C LYS A 264 1.60 -9.37 21.77
N LEU A 265 1.87 -9.81 20.54
CA LEU A 265 3.09 -10.52 20.18
C LEU A 265 4.30 -9.61 20.18
N VAL A 266 4.18 -8.37 19.68
CA VAL A 266 5.24 -7.34 19.78
C VAL A 266 5.66 -7.15 21.23
N LEU A 267 4.71 -6.90 22.13
CA LEU A 267 4.98 -6.72 23.57
C LEU A 267 5.66 -7.93 24.21
N LYS A 268 5.35 -9.14 23.72
CA LYS A 268 5.94 -10.41 24.17
C LYS A 268 7.28 -10.73 23.50
N ARG A 269 7.78 -9.90 22.58
CA ARG A 269 8.98 -10.18 21.76
C ARG A 269 8.83 -11.48 20.96
N ARG A 270 7.64 -11.68 20.39
CA ARG A 270 7.23 -12.89 19.65
C ARG A 270 6.82 -12.59 18.21
N THR A 271 7.52 -11.69 17.55
CA THR A 271 7.31 -11.33 16.14
C THR A 271 8.46 -11.83 15.26
N LEU A 272 8.21 -11.95 13.95
CA LEU A 272 9.22 -12.48 13.03
C LEU A 272 10.28 -11.43 12.68
N PHE A 273 9.88 -10.16 12.46
CA PHE A 273 10.79 -9.16 11.88
C PHE A 273 11.42 -8.25 12.94
N GLY A 274 12.65 -7.81 12.66
CA GLY A 274 13.37 -6.90 13.55
C GLY A 274 12.73 -5.51 13.61
N THR A 275 12.03 -5.15 12.52
CA THR A 275 11.21 -3.93 12.40
C THR A 275 10.01 -3.93 13.37
N ASP A 276 9.39 -5.09 13.60
CA ASP A 276 8.27 -5.20 14.55
C ASP A 276 8.77 -4.96 15.98
N ASP A 277 9.90 -5.57 16.34
CA ASP A 277 10.56 -5.36 17.64
C ASP A 277 11.11 -3.94 17.81
N ALA A 278 11.41 -3.25 16.71
CA ALA A 278 11.87 -1.87 16.71
C ALA A 278 10.81 -0.89 17.22
N LEU A 279 9.51 -1.23 17.10
CA LEU A 279 8.42 -0.43 17.66
C LEU A 279 8.54 -0.23 19.18
N LEU A 280 9.22 -1.15 19.88
CA LEU A 280 9.45 -1.05 21.32
C LEU A 280 10.70 -0.24 21.69
N ARG A 281 11.48 0.24 20.71
CA ARG A 281 12.70 1.05 20.91
C ARG A 281 12.43 2.56 20.89
N ASP A 282 11.21 2.97 20.58
CA ASP A 282 10.74 4.35 20.69
C ASP A 282 9.59 4.43 21.70
N ALA A 283 9.64 5.40 22.61
CA ALA A 283 8.68 5.49 23.72
C ALA A 283 7.25 5.77 23.23
N THR A 284 7.10 6.61 22.21
CA THR A 284 5.80 6.97 21.63
C THR A 284 5.21 5.80 20.86
N ALA A 285 6.00 5.13 20.02
CA ALA A 285 5.60 3.93 19.31
C ALA A 285 5.21 2.80 20.27
N LYS A 286 6.00 2.57 21.33
CA LYS A 286 5.69 1.59 22.38
C LYS A 286 4.36 1.88 23.08
N ALA A 287 4.06 3.14 23.37
CA ALA A 287 2.79 3.52 23.98
C ALA A 287 1.59 3.22 23.06
N LEU A 288 1.74 3.44 21.75
CA LEU A 288 0.73 3.06 20.76
C LEU A 288 0.57 1.53 20.65
N VAL A 289 1.68 0.78 20.65
CA VAL A 289 1.65 -0.70 20.66
C VAL A 289 0.85 -1.22 21.87
N GLN A 290 1.11 -0.69 23.07
CA GLN A 290 0.36 -1.07 24.27
C GLN A 290 -1.13 -0.76 24.12
N ARG A 291 -1.44 0.46 23.66
CA ARG A 291 -2.82 0.90 23.48
C ARG A 291 -3.59 0.01 22.49
N PHE A 292 -2.99 -0.32 21.35
CA PHE A 292 -3.62 -1.16 20.34
C PHE A 292 -3.72 -2.63 20.78
N ALA A 293 -2.79 -3.13 21.58
CA ALA A 293 -2.89 -4.45 22.21
C ALA A 293 -4.12 -4.56 23.12
N ASP A 294 -4.42 -3.50 23.88
CA ASP A 294 -5.52 -3.45 24.84
C ASP A 294 -6.86 -3.04 24.21
N ASN A 295 -6.83 -2.24 23.13
CA ASN A 295 -8.02 -1.69 22.49
C ASN A 295 -8.02 -1.96 20.98
N GLN A 296 -8.58 -3.11 20.59
CA GLN A 296 -8.72 -3.50 19.18
C GLN A 296 -9.62 -2.53 18.40
N SER A 297 -10.65 -1.95 19.03
CA SER A 297 -11.54 -1.01 18.34
C SER A 297 -10.80 0.27 17.95
N GLU A 298 -9.87 0.75 18.80
CA GLU A 298 -9.03 1.89 18.47
C GLU A 298 -8.03 1.54 17.36
N PHE A 299 -7.39 0.37 17.43
CA PHE A 299 -6.54 -0.12 16.35
C PHE A 299 -7.29 -0.14 15.01
N PHE A 300 -8.48 -0.71 14.97
CA PHE A 300 -9.29 -0.82 13.75
C PHE A 300 -9.63 0.55 13.15
N LYS A 301 -10.03 1.50 14.00
CA LYS A 301 -10.32 2.88 13.57
C LYS A 301 -9.07 3.52 12.96
N GLU A 302 -7.95 3.46 13.67
CA GLU A 302 -6.70 4.08 13.23
C GLU A 302 -6.15 3.40 11.98
N PHE A 303 -6.29 2.08 11.86
CA PHE A 303 -5.87 1.33 10.68
C PHE A 303 -6.60 1.80 9.42
N GLY A 304 -7.91 2.02 9.50
CA GLY A 304 -8.67 2.60 8.37
C GLY A 304 -8.15 3.98 7.97
N VAL A 305 -7.85 4.85 8.94
CA VAL A 305 -7.28 6.19 8.68
C VAL A 305 -5.92 6.08 8.02
N SER A 306 -5.00 5.28 8.55
CA SER A 306 -3.66 5.14 8.00
C SER A 306 -3.64 4.46 6.62
N MET A 307 -4.57 3.53 6.35
CA MET A 307 -4.73 2.95 5.01
C MET A 307 -5.20 4.00 3.99
N VAL A 308 -6.10 4.91 4.38
CA VAL A 308 -6.50 6.05 3.52
C VAL A 308 -5.34 7.01 3.31
N ASN A 309 -4.58 7.35 4.36
CA ASN A 309 -3.40 8.20 4.25
C ASN A 309 -2.38 7.61 3.27
N MET A 310 -2.06 6.31 3.40
CA MET A 310 -1.17 5.60 2.49
C MET A 310 -1.71 5.60 1.07
N GLY A 311 -3.01 5.29 0.90
CA GLY A 311 -3.67 5.26 -0.41
C GLY A 311 -3.66 6.61 -1.14
N ASN A 312 -3.50 7.73 -0.44
CA ASN A 312 -3.51 9.07 -1.02
C ASN A 312 -2.12 9.54 -1.47
N PHE A 313 -1.07 8.76 -1.19
CA PHE A 313 0.29 9.15 -1.50
C PHE A 313 0.58 9.14 -3.01
N GLN A 314 1.04 10.29 -3.52
CA GLN A 314 1.61 10.47 -4.87
C GLN A 314 0.79 9.79 -5.99
N VAL A 315 -0.52 10.02 -6.01
CA VAL A 315 -1.42 9.39 -6.99
C VAL A 315 -1.46 10.14 -8.32
N LEU A 316 -1.75 9.40 -9.40
CA LEU A 316 -2.05 9.98 -10.72
C LEU A 316 -3.56 10.23 -10.84
N THR A 317 -3.96 11.42 -11.31
CA THR A 317 -5.37 11.80 -11.46
C THR A 317 -5.63 12.59 -12.75
N GLY A 318 -6.90 12.81 -13.08
CA GLY A 318 -7.30 13.59 -14.26
C GLY A 318 -6.78 12.98 -15.56
N THR A 319 -5.83 13.65 -16.22
CA THR A 319 -5.21 13.19 -17.47
C THR A 319 -3.85 12.52 -17.28
N GLN A 320 -3.33 12.44 -16.05
CA GLN A 320 -2.05 11.81 -15.75
C GLN A 320 -2.16 10.29 -15.83
N GLY A 321 -1.23 9.61 -16.48
CA GLY A 321 -1.30 8.16 -16.67
C GLY A 321 -2.49 7.72 -17.53
N GLU A 322 -3.00 6.51 -17.30
CA GLU A 322 -4.06 5.89 -18.09
C GLU A 322 -5.06 5.06 -17.28
N ILE A 323 -6.07 4.50 -17.93
CA ILE A 323 -6.87 3.41 -17.39
C ILE A 323 -6.50 2.17 -18.19
N ARG A 324 -5.64 1.31 -17.64
CA ARG A 324 -5.17 0.12 -18.36
C ARG A 324 -6.34 -0.83 -18.59
N LYS A 325 -6.38 -1.52 -19.73
CA LYS A 325 -7.34 -2.62 -19.99
C LYS A 325 -6.89 -3.93 -19.34
N HIS A 326 -5.57 -4.15 -19.31
CA HIS A 326 -4.93 -5.28 -18.65
C HIS A 326 -3.92 -4.74 -17.64
N CYS A 327 -4.04 -5.11 -16.36
CA CYS A 327 -3.15 -4.54 -15.33
C CYS A 327 -1.68 -4.89 -15.54
N ALA A 328 -1.38 -5.98 -16.23
CA ALA A 328 -0.02 -6.39 -16.55
C ALA A 328 0.69 -5.56 -17.64
N LEU A 329 -0.04 -4.72 -18.39
CA LEU A 329 0.44 -4.11 -19.62
C LEU A 329 0.01 -2.64 -19.72
N VAL A 330 0.89 -1.79 -20.26
CA VAL A 330 0.50 -0.47 -20.75
C VAL A 330 -0.43 -0.65 -21.97
N ASN A 331 -1.40 0.24 -22.14
CA ASN A 331 -2.38 0.19 -23.24
C ASN A 331 -1.77 0.32 -24.64
#